data_AF-A0AA36NKL4-F1
#
_entry.id   AF-A0AA36NKL4-F1
#
_cell.length_a   1.000
_cell.length_b   1.000
_cell.length_c   1.000
_cell.angle_alpha   90.00
_cell.angle_beta   90.00
_cell.angle_gamma   90.00
#
_symmetry.space_group_name_H-M   'P 1'
#
loop_
_entity.id
_entity.type
_entity.pdbx_description
1 polymer ?
#
loop_
_entity_poly.entity_id
_entity_poly.type
_entity_poly.pdbx_seq_one_letter_code
_entity_poly.pdbx_strand_id
1 'polypeptide(L)'
;MNVMAPDFSDLAEPGAYCEIPQEEHRAMALPQLRRVVSHAARRCAEEGWTRFGEALEADKVNLYEVTSFVIKPFTEVKRCSYVEMVAFQEQPAATFVSHWWGESCRDFVACVEQHARDHGLLADRAADAGAGNGGAGPEHYYWVCAYANNQWELDNAVTRDPGESSFRRAMDLASGALSVVDAKAVVFSRIWCCYEVFVALDKVDTMRTCTEIVEIDIPGDAFDEMNFDVKPGTTTVPRDFPPLIRQGDIVRRCNGAEVTSREALAAQVASCGDSVPLVLERSRRYAYSVYTSVPQHTYLPLEEPRAAVGLLNGLAPTDRDVWRKSGRESYFPLDLVKSTLGIQCEDASASKELDRVHILNAICGSEDLDAAVPEAHAKYQELNEVLRGRLLAATWLRLLQEGSVAERGRVTLEEEGAMLARMAPYGLALRSSRLQVLNLNFEMNLVFTHAAAAHLAESLPDTLRVLDLNLLGARCGEGGRLLFAATARMPDLEELISTGEVEGCLAELLPGCPKLREISLREGGCTAETAELFAQAITEKKFPALQVLRFHIAGSCPEPQREVLRRAMLQQEGRLVYLS
;
A
#
# COMPACT_ATOMS: atom_id res chain seq x y z
N MET A 1 -26.47 42.59 -15.85
CA MET A 1 -25.79 42.21 -14.59
C MET A 1 -24.30 42.46 -14.81
N ASN A 2 -23.65 43.26 -13.98
CA ASN A 2 -22.19 43.40 -14.01
C ASN A 2 -21.62 42.04 -13.58
N VAL A 3 -21.13 41.25 -14.52
CA VAL A 3 -20.36 40.05 -14.19
C VAL A 3 -19.01 40.57 -13.71
N MET A 4 -18.80 40.63 -12.39
CA MET A 4 -17.48 40.90 -11.85
C MET A 4 -16.52 39.83 -12.38
N ALA A 5 -15.28 40.23 -12.70
CA ALA A 5 -14.26 39.28 -13.10
C ALA A 5 -14.07 38.24 -11.96
N PRO A 6 -13.83 36.95 -12.29
CA PRO A 6 -13.66 35.94 -11.27
C PRO A 6 -12.46 36.22 -10.36
N ASP A 7 -12.63 36.03 -9.05
CA ASP A 7 -11.58 36.23 -8.05
C ASP A 7 -10.82 34.92 -7.78
N PHE A 8 -9.52 34.94 -8.10
CA PHE A 8 -8.56 33.84 -7.95
C PHE A 8 -7.54 34.05 -6.81
N SER A 9 -7.73 35.07 -5.98
CA SER A 9 -6.73 35.48 -4.97
C SER A 9 -6.43 34.45 -3.87
N ASP A 10 -7.29 33.44 -3.69
CA ASP A 10 -7.16 32.35 -2.72
C ASP A 10 -6.50 31.07 -3.27
N LEU A 11 -6.12 31.02 -4.56
CA LEU A 11 -5.46 29.87 -5.17
C LEU A 11 -3.94 29.83 -4.95
N ALA A 12 -3.30 30.99 -5.08
CA ALA A 12 -1.85 31.13 -5.09
C ALA A 12 -1.38 32.08 -3.99
N GLU A 13 -0.26 31.73 -3.36
CA GLU A 13 0.39 32.62 -2.41
C GLU A 13 1.07 33.79 -3.16
N PRO A 14 1.19 34.98 -2.53
CA PRO A 14 1.88 36.11 -3.16
C PRO A 14 3.30 35.71 -3.61
N GLY A 15 3.60 35.89 -4.90
CA GLY A 15 4.88 35.54 -5.49
C GLY A 15 4.99 34.08 -5.97
N ALA A 16 3.96 33.25 -5.80
CA ALA A 16 3.92 31.92 -6.38
C ALA A 16 3.83 32.01 -7.91
N TYR A 17 4.86 31.52 -8.56
CA TYR A 17 4.94 31.20 -9.98
C TYR A 17 6.29 30.55 -10.22
N CYS A 18 6.29 29.39 -10.86
CA CYS A 18 7.51 28.69 -11.24
C CYS A 18 7.29 28.07 -12.62
N GLU A 19 8.16 28.36 -13.58
CA GLU A 19 8.15 27.63 -14.85
C GLU A 19 8.83 26.28 -14.63
N ILE A 20 8.09 25.20 -14.88
CA ILE A 20 8.53 23.84 -14.59
C ILE A 20 8.48 23.06 -15.91
N PRO A 21 9.60 22.86 -16.61
CA PRO A 21 9.59 22.26 -17.95
C PRO A 21 9.11 20.80 -17.99
N GLN A 22 9.41 20.01 -16.95
CA GLN A 22 9.10 18.58 -16.90
C GLN A 22 7.77 18.31 -16.21
N GLU A 23 6.83 17.63 -16.88
CA GLU A 23 5.50 17.33 -16.32
C GLU A 23 5.56 16.54 -15.02
N GLU A 24 6.50 15.59 -14.91
CA GLU A 24 6.70 14.76 -13.74
C GLU A 24 7.20 15.55 -12.51
N HIS A 25 7.64 16.80 -12.69
CA HIS A 25 8.00 17.76 -11.66
C HIS A 25 6.86 18.74 -11.30
N ARG A 26 5.65 18.51 -11.83
CA ARG A 26 4.46 19.33 -11.58
C ARG A 26 3.46 18.62 -10.65
N ALA A 27 3.92 18.02 -9.56
CA ALA A 27 3.04 17.44 -8.53
C ALA A 27 2.55 18.51 -7.54
N MET A 28 1.58 18.22 -6.67
CA MET A 28 1.00 19.18 -5.72
C MET A 28 1.12 18.76 -4.26
N ALA A 29 1.41 19.70 -3.38
CA ALA A 29 1.33 19.48 -1.94
C ALA A 29 -0.12 19.44 -1.48
N LEU A 30 -0.37 18.77 -0.36
CA LEU A 30 -1.72 18.65 0.20
C LEU A 30 -2.40 20.02 0.48
N PRO A 31 -1.71 21.06 0.99
CA PRO A 31 -2.29 22.40 1.09
C PRO A 31 -2.72 23.00 -0.25
N GLN A 32 -1.95 22.79 -1.33
CA GLN A 32 -2.33 23.28 -2.66
C GLN A 32 -3.60 22.58 -3.17
N LEU A 33 -3.73 21.27 -2.94
CA LEU A 33 -4.95 20.51 -3.29
C LEU A 33 -6.17 20.99 -2.50
N ARG A 34 -6.02 21.27 -1.20
CA ARG A 34 -7.09 21.85 -0.38
C ARG A 34 -7.54 23.22 -0.92
N ARG A 35 -6.58 24.09 -1.27
CA ARG A 35 -6.87 25.43 -1.81
C ARG A 35 -7.74 25.39 -3.06
N VAL A 36 -7.39 24.57 -4.04
CA VAL A 36 -8.17 24.49 -5.30
C VAL A 36 -9.59 23.98 -5.07
N VAL A 37 -9.78 23.01 -4.15
CA VAL A 37 -11.11 22.50 -3.81
C VAL A 37 -11.93 23.54 -3.04
N SER A 38 -11.35 24.21 -2.05
CA SER A 38 -12.03 25.29 -1.32
C SER A 38 -12.42 26.46 -2.23
N HIS A 39 -11.53 26.85 -3.15
CA HIS A 39 -11.80 27.87 -4.14
C HIS A 39 -12.94 27.48 -5.07
N ALA A 40 -12.92 26.26 -5.61
CA ALA A 40 -13.96 25.77 -6.51
C ALA A 40 -15.32 25.70 -5.79
N ALA A 41 -15.35 25.23 -4.54
CA ALA A 41 -16.56 25.18 -3.73
C ALA A 41 -17.16 26.57 -3.49
N ARG A 42 -16.31 27.56 -3.12
CA ARG A 42 -16.71 28.96 -2.93
C ARG A 42 -17.33 29.53 -4.21
N ARG A 43 -16.62 29.43 -5.33
CA ARG A 43 -17.09 29.98 -6.61
C ARG A 43 -18.33 29.28 -7.13
N CYS A 44 -18.43 27.97 -6.98
CA CYS A 44 -19.65 27.24 -7.33
C CYS A 44 -20.88 27.81 -6.62
N ALA A 45 -20.76 28.10 -5.31
CA ALA A 45 -21.84 28.68 -4.52
C ALA A 45 -22.13 30.15 -4.86
N GLU A 46 -21.10 30.96 -5.09
CA GLU A 46 -21.24 32.40 -5.37
C GLU A 46 -21.73 32.69 -6.80
N GLU A 47 -21.28 31.90 -7.78
CA GLU A 47 -21.56 32.11 -9.21
C GLU A 47 -22.72 31.26 -9.73
N GLY A 48 -23.23 30.31 -8.92
CA GLY A 48 -24.35 29.46 -9.30
C GLY A 48 -24.04 28.55 -10.48
N TRP A 49 -22.92 27.80 -10.41
CA TRP A 49 -22.52 26.89 -11.48
C TRP A 49 -23.61 25.85 -11.77
N THR A 50 -23.68 25.38 -13.01
CA THR A 50 -24.67 24.39 -13.44
C THR A 50 -24.03 23.22 -14.17
N ARG A 51 -24.64 22.04 -14.03
CA ARG A 51 -24.28 20.83 -14.79
C ARG A 51 -25.54 20.27 -15.41
N PHE A 52 -25.54 20.10 -16.73
CA PHE A 52 -26.72 19.65 -17.49
C PHE A 52 -27.99 20.50 -17.28
N GLY A 53 -27.82 21.80 -16.99
CA GLY A 53 -28.93 22.73 -16.76
C GLY A 53 -29.45 22.76 -15.32
N GLU A 54 -28.92 21.94 -14.42
CA GLU A 54 -29.27 21.93 -13.00
C GLU A 54 -28.21 22.65 -12.16
N ALA A 55 -28.63 23.29 -11.07
CA ALA A 55 -27.71 23.95 -10.13
C ALA A 55 -26.76 22.92 -9.50
N LEU A 56 -25.46 23.23 -9.52
CA LEU A 56 -24.41 22.35 -9.01
C LEU A 56 -24.15 22.66 -7.54
N GLU A 57 -24.21 21.64 -6.69
CA GLU A 57 -23.78 21.74 -5.30
C GLU A 57 -22.25 21.72 -5.21
N ALA A 58 -21.69 22.54 -4.32
CA ALA A 58 -20.24 22.66 -4.11
C ALA A 58 -19.56 21.31 -3.84
N ASP A 59 -20.20 20.43 -3.06
CA ASP A 59 -19.69 19.09 -2.73
C ASP A 59 -19.74 18.10 -3.92
N LYS A 60 -20.39 18.48 -5.03
CA LYS A 60 -20.51 17.66 -6.26
C LYS A 60 -19.63 18.16 -7.40
N VAL A 61 -18.92 19.27 -7.19
CA VAL A 61 -17.92 19.78 -8.14
C VAL A 61 -16.85 18.72 -8.38
N ASN A 62 -16.62 18.41 -9.65
CA ASN A 62 -15.63 17.43 -10.08
C ASN A 62 -14.55 18.10 -10.94
N LEU A 63 -13.60 17.30 -11.43
CA LEU A 63 -12.43 17.83 -12.12
C LEU A 63 -12.76 18.42 -13.50
N TYR A 64 -13.91 18.07 -14.11
CA TYR A 64 -14.38 18.75 -15.33
C TYR A 64 -14.77 20.21 -15.07
N GLU A 65 -15.51 20.48 -13.98
CA GLU A 65 -15.84 21.86 -13.61
C GLU A 65 -14.62 22.62 -13.10
N VAL A 66 -13.79 22.00 -12.26
CA VAL A 66 -12.53 22.63 -11.82
C VAL A 66 -11.67 22.98 -13.02
N THR A 67 -11.56 22.11 -14.02
CA THR A 67 -10.80 22.43 -15.24
C THR A 67 -11.39 23.61 -16.00
N SER A 68 -12.72 23.63 -16.17
CA SER A 68 -13.43 24.60 -17.01
C SER A 68 -13.56 25.98 -16.36
N PHE A 69 -13.86 26.02 -15.06
CA PHE A 69 -14.15 27.25 -14.34
C PHE A 69 -12.96 27.77 -13.52
N VAL A 70 -12.00 26.92 -13.17
CA VAL A 70 -10.85 27.30 -12.33
C VAL A 70 -9.53 27.22 -13.11
N ILE A 71 -9.09 26.02 -13.52
CA ILE A 71 -7.75 25.80 -14.07
C ILE A 71 -7.55 26.63 -15.35
N LYS A 72 -8.42 26.48 -16.35
CA LYS A 72 -8.26 27.20 -17.61
C LYS A 72 -8.33 28.72 -17.39
N PRO A 73 -9.37 29.30 -16.76
CA PRO A 73 -9.39 30.74 -16.51
C PRO A 73 -8.19 31.27 -15.72
N PHE A 74 -7.73 30.55 -14.69
CA PHE A 74 -6.60 30.98 -13.87
C PHE A 74 -5.26 30.93 -14.62
N THR A 75 -5.09 29.93 -15.48
CA THR A 75 -3.85 29.72 -16.25
C THR A 75 -3.84 30.48 -17.59
N GLU A 76 -4.93 31.13 -18.00
CA GLU A 76 -5.07 31.76 -19.32
C GLU A 76 -3.98 32.77 -19.65
N VAL A 77 -3.55 33.55 -18.66
CA VAL A 77 -2.53 34.60 -18.82
C VAL A 77 -1.17 34.03 -19.24
N LYS A 78 -0.86 32.80 -18.82
CA LYS A 78 0.44 32.14 -19.04
C LYS A 78 0.36 30.93 -19.96
N ARG A 79 -0.84 30.37 -20.15
CA ARG A 79 -1.12 29.13 -20.90
C ARG A 79 -0.25 27.95 -20.47
N CYS A 80 -0.05 27.83 -19.16
CA CYS A 80 0.78 26.80 -18.53
C CYS A 80 -0.08 25.82 -17.70
N SER A 81 0.57 24.88 -17.01
CA SER A 81 -0.12 24.01 -16.05
C SER A 81 -0.64 24.79 -14.83
N TYR A 82 -1.58 24.18 -14.09
CA TYR A 82 -2.07 24.77 -12.84
C TYR A 82 -0.94 24.86 -11.80
N VAL A 83 -0.10 23.82 -11.70
CA VAL A 83 0.98 23.76 -10.70
C VAL A 83 1.99 24.90 -10.85
N GLU A 84 2.37 25.23 -12.07
CA GLU A 84 3.28 26.36 -12.35
C GLU A 84 2.74 27.70 -11.83
N MET A 85 1.42 27.87 -11.74
CA MET A 85 0.78 29.08 -11.20
C MET A 85 0.73 29.12 -9.67
N VAL A 86 0.92 27.98 -8.97
CA VAL A 86 0.78 27.88 -7.51
C VAL A 86 2.04 27.38 -6.78
N ALA A 87 3.08 27.03 -7.53
CA ALA A 87 4.35 26.54 -7.03
C ALA A 87 5.41 27.65 -6.97
N PHE A 88 6.35 27.52 -6.03
CA PHE A 88 7.53 28.38 -5.92
C PHE A 88 8.79 27.75 -6.54
N GLN A 89 8.78 26.43 -6.70
CA GLN A 89 9.88 25.61 -7.21
C GLN A 89 9.32 24.35 -7.88
N GLU A 90 10.19 23.54 -8.48
CA GLU A 90 9.83 22.22 -8.97
C GLU A 90 9.31 21.31 -7.84
N GLN A 91 8.27 20.55 -8.13
CA GLN A 91 7.58 19.68 -7.18
C GLN A 91 7.56 18.25 -7.74
N PRO A 92 8.67 17.47 -7.58
CA PRO A 92 8.79 16.12 -8.14
C PRO A 92 7.71 15.18 -7.59
N ALA A 93 7.16 14.33 -8.47
CA ALA A 93 6.15 13.35 -8.11
C ALA A 93 6.66 12.37 -7.03
N ALA A 94 6.13 12.44 -5.81
CA ALA A 94 6.39 11.46 -4.76
C ALA A 94 5.36 10.31 -4.82
N THR A 95 4.09 10.66 -5.05
CA THR A 95 2.99 9.71 -5.30
C THR A 95 2.24 10.09 -6.56
N PHE A 96 2.08 9.13 -7.46
CA PHE A 96 1.19 9.27 -8.61
C PHE A 96 -0.26 8.99 -8.19
N VAL A 97 -1.21 9.84 -8.59
CA VAL A 97 -2.63 9.64 -8.24
C VAL A 97 -3.45 9.27 -9.48
N SER A 98 -3.88 8.01 -9.53
CA SER A 98 -4.78 7.43 -10.52
C SER A 98 -6.23 7.67 -10.08
N HIS A 99 -7.03 8.36 -10.89
CA HIS A 99 -8.39 8.72 -10.49
C HIS A 99 -9.28 9.12 -11.67
N TRP A 100 -10.61 9.10 -11.47
CA TRP A 100 -11.57 9.50 -12.50
C TRP A 100 -12.04 10.94 -12.31
N TRP A 101 -11.99 11.75 -13.37
CA TRP A 101 -12.35 13.17 -13.33
C TRP A 101 -13.79 13.46 -12.88
N GLY A 102 -14.71 12.50 -13.01
CA GLY A 102 -16.12 12.72 -12.67
C GLY A 102 -16.45 12.57 -11.19
N GLU A 103 -15.51 12.13 -10.36
CA GLU A 103 -15.70 12.05 -8.91
C GLU A 103 -15.66 13.43 -8.25
N SER A 104 -16.27 13.56 -7.07
CA SER A 104 -16.21 14.82 -6.32
C SER A 104 -14.77 15.16 -5.94
N CYS A 105 -14.32 16.39 -6.21
CA CYS A 105 -13.00 16.85 -5.80
C CYS A 105 -12.83 16.86 -4.27
N ARG A 106 -13.92 17.06 -3.51
CA ARG A 106 -13.92 16.95 -2.05
C ARG A 106 -13.58 15.53 -1.60
N ASP A 107 -14.23 14.54 -2.20
CA ASP A 107 -14.05 13.13 -1.88
C ASP A 107 -12.66 12.63 -2.32
N PHE A 108 -12.19 13.09 -3.49
CA PHE A 108 -10.83 12.90 -3.96
C PHE A 108 -9.80 13.41 -2.95
N VAL A 109 -9.91 14.67 -2.51
CA VAL A 109 -8.97 15.23 -1.52
C VAL A 109 -9.06 14.49 -0.18
N ALA A 110 -10.25 14.08 0.26
CA ALA A 110 -10.39 13.27 1.47
C ALA A 110 -9.59 11.94 1.39
N CYS A 111 -9.56 11.31 0.22
CA CYS A 111 -8.75 10.11 -0.02
C CYS A 111 -7.25 10.41 0.05
N VAL A 112 -6.79 11.48 -0.62
CA VAL A 112 -5.38 11.90 -0.59
C VAL A 112 -4.93 12.27 0.82
N GLU A 113 -5.78 12.94 1.60
CA GLU A 113 -5.50 13.23 3.01
C GLU A 113 -5.40 11.96 3.86
N GLN A 114 -6.31 11.00 3.66
CA GLN A 114 -6.27 9.75 4.40
C GLN A 114 -5.04 8.93 4.05
N HIS A 115 -4.63 8.93 2.78
CA HIS A 115 -3.35 8.38 2.35
C HIS A 115 -2.17 9.05 3.09
N ALA A 116 -2.13 10.38 3.11
CA ALA A 116 -1.10 11.11 3.84
C ALA A 116 -1.07 10.73 5.34
N ARG A 117 -2.24 10.54 5.97
CA ARG A 117 -2.35 10.09 7.37
C ARG A 117 -1.80 8.68 7.55
N ASP A 118 -2.28 7.72 6.77
CA ASP A 118 -1.91 6.31 6.92
C ASP A 118 -0.40 6.08 6.66
N HIS A 119 0.22 6.95 5.85
CA HIS A 119 1.65 6.96 5.56
C HIS A 119 2.51 7.82 6.51
N GLY A 120 1.91 8.47 7.53
CA GLY A 120 2.65 9.30 8.48
C GLY A 120 3.22 10.59 7.88
N LEU A 121 2.62 11.09 6.80
CA LEU A 121 3.07 12.26 6.04
C LEU A 121 2.45 13.58 6.55
N LEU A 122 1.50 13.52 7.48
CA LEU A 122 0.99 14.72 8.14
C LEU A 122 1.86 15.07 9.34
N ALA A 123 2.31 16.32 9.44
CA ALA A 123 2.99 16.80 10.64
C ALA A 123 2.05 16.68 11.87
N ASP A 124 2.52 16.02 12.93
CA ASP A 124 1.81 15.94 14.20
C ASP A 124 1.56 17.34 14.76
N ARG A 125 0.33 17.86 14.62
CA ARG A 125 -0.09 19.13 15.25
C ARG A 125 -0.17 19.06 16.78
N ALA A 126 0.14 17.94 17.41
CA ALA A 126 -0.10 17.69 18.83
C ALA A 126 1.13 17.82 19.75
N ALA A 127 2.36 17.98 19.23
CA ALA A 127 3.56 18.01 20.08
C ALA A 127 4.23 19.39 20.24
N ASP A 128 4.04 20.33 19.30
CA ASP A 128 4.83 21.58 19.25
C ASP A 128 4.02 22.86 19.51
N ALA A 129 3.15 22.85 20.52
CA ALA A 129 2.56 24.09 21.04
C ALA A 129 3.56 24.96 21.85
N GLY A 130 4.85 24.62 21.87
CA GLY A 130 5.86 25.25 22.73
C GLY A 130 7.20 25.64 22.09
N ALA A 131 7.49 25.25 20.85
CA ALA A 131 8.75 25.60 20.19
C ALA A 131 8.45 26.34 18.88
N GLY A 132 8.83 27.61 18.81
CA GLY A 132 8.58 28.54 17.71
C GLY A 132 9.34 28.26 16.41
N ASN A 133 9.52 26.99 16.04
CA ASN A 133 9.93 26.54 14.72
C ASN A 133 9.06 25.34 14.35
N GLY A 134 7.92 25.59 13.70
CA GLY A 134 7.04 24.56 13.17
C GLY A 134 7.73 23.79 12.05
N GLY A 135 8.50 22.77 12.41
CA GLY A 135 9.15 21.87 11.47
C GLY A 135 8.10 21.23 10.56
N ALA A 136 8.03 21.68 9.32
CA ALA A 136 7.28 21.01 8.28
C ALA A 136 7.85 19.60 8.13
N GLY A 137 7.01 18.58 8.19
CA GLY A 137 7.41 17.23 7.76
C GLY A 137 7.95 17.28 6.32
N PRO A 138 8.65 16.21 5.86
CA PRO A 138 9.20 16.18 4.51
C PRO A 138 8.12 16.52 3.47
N GLU A 139 8.43 17.41 2.53
CA GLU A 139 7.50 17.82 1.49
C GLU A 139 7.11 16.60 0.64
N HIS A 140 5.82 16.25 0.66
CA HIS A 140 5.28 15.13 -0.12
C HIS A 140 4.31 15.66 -1.17
N TYR A 141 4.61 15.41 -2.44
CA TYR A 141 3.82 15.91 -3.57
C TYR A 141 3.08 14.78 -4.29
N TYR A 142 1.80 15.05 -4.57
CA TYR A 142 0.87 14.18 -5.27
C TYR A 142 0.73 14.64 -6.72
N TRP A 143 1.13 13.80 -7.67
CA TRP A 143 0.97 14.09 -9.09
C TRP A 143 -0.45 13.75 -9.55
N VAL A 144 -1.16 14.74 -10.09
CA VAL A 144 -2.55 14.61 -10.51
C VAL A 144 -2.70 15.22 -11.90
N CYS A 145 -3.20 14.43 -12.84
CA CYS A 145 -3.10 14.71 -14.27
C CYS A 145 -3.65 16.08 -14.71
N ALA A 146 -4.81 16.52 -14.19
CA ALA A 146 -5.39 17.80 -14.64
C ALA A 146 -4.62 19.03 -14.14
N TYR A 147 -3.96 18.93 -12.98
CA TYR A 147 -3.20 20.03 -12.42
C TYR A 147 -1.78 20.10 -13.01
N ALA A 148 -1.16 18.94 -13.23
CA ALA A 148 0.20 18.81 -13.73
C ALA A 148 0.31 19.06 -15.25
N ASN A 149 -0.62 18.54 -16.04
CA ASN A 149 -0.58 18.70 -17.48
C ASN A 149 -1.09 20.09 -17.90
N ASN A 150 -0.47 20.66 -18.93
CA ASN A 150 -0.94 21.90 -19.53
C ASN A 150 -2.30 21.68 -20.23
N GLN A 151 -3.38 22.21 -19.64
CA GLN A 151 -4.74 22.05 -20.16
C GLN A 151 -5.00 22.82 -21.46
N TRP A 152 -4.04 23.62 -21.93
CA TRP A 152 -4.06 24.31 -23.21
C TRP A 152 -3.45 23.48 -24.35
N GLU A 153 -2.63 22.47 -24.01
CA GLU A 153 -1.84 21.65 -24.94
C GLU A 153 -1.80 20.18 -24.48
N LEU A 154 -2.97 19.62 -24.16
CA LEU A 154 -3.08 18.29 -23.53
C LEU A 154 -2.54 17.15 -24.41
N ASP A 155 -2.54 17.31 -25.73
CA ASP A 155 -2.01 16.31 -26.67
C ASP A 155 -0.50 16.06 -26.50
N ASN A 156 0.24 17.00 -25.89
CA ASN A 156 1.67 16.79 -25.55
C ASN A 156 1.84 15.84 -24.36
N ALA A 157 0.86 15.78 -23.46
CA ALA A 157 0.87 14.90 -22.29
C ALA A 157 0.37 13.48 -22.60
N VAL A 158 -0.48 13.36 -23.62
CA VAL A 158 -1.11 12.11 -24.07
C VAL A 158 -0.55 11.75 -25.45
N THR A 159 0.59 11.06 -25.43
CA THR A 159 1.33 10.62 -26.62
C THR A 159 0.71 9.36 -27.25
N ARG A 160 1.11 9.07 -28.50
CA ARG A 160 0.72 7.84 -29.21
C ARG A 160 1.11 6.58 -28.44
N ASP A 161 2.33 6.55 -27.91
CA ASP A 161 2.77 5.49 -27.02
C ASP A 161 2.44 5.89 -25.56
N PRO A 162 1.56 5.17 -24.85
CA PRO A 162 1.28 5.41 -23.44
C PRO A 162 2.53 5.32 -22.55
N GLY A 163 3.57 4.60 -22.98
CA GLY A 163 4.88 4.51 -22.34
C GLY A 163 5.68 5.82 -22.37
N GLU A 164 5.38 6.71 -23.30
CA GLU A 164 6.03 8.02 -23.44
C GLU A 164 5.21 9.17 -22.82
N SER A 165 4.05 8.86 -22.26
CA SER A 165 3.13 9.86 -21.70
C SER A 165 3.69 10.53 -20.44
N SER A 166 3.19 11.72 -20.11
CA SER A 166 3.55 12.38 -18.84
C SER A 166 3.13 11.56 -17.62
N PHE A 167 2.08 10.75 -17.77
CA PHE A 167 1.60 9.81 -16.77
C PHE A 167 2.67 8.78 -16.46
N ARG A 168 3.25 8.15 -17.51
CA ARG A 168 4.31 7.16 -17.34
C ARG A 168 5.56 7.78 -16.71
N ARG A 169 6.00 8.96 -17.16
CA ARG A 169 7.14 9.66 -16.56
C ARG A 169 6.92 9.98 -15.07
N ALA A 170 5.73 10.43 -14.69
CA ALA A 170 5.38 10.69 -13.30
C ALA A 170 5.37 9.42 -12.45
N MET A 171 4.85 8.30 -12.99
CA MET A 171 4.91 7.00 -12.32
C MET A 171 6.34 6.45 -12.20
N ASP A 172 7.20 6.74 -13.17
CA ASP A 172 8.60 6.36 -13.18
C ASP A 172 9.40 7.08 -12.09
N LEU A 173 9.11 8.37 -11.88
CA LEU A 173 9.68 9.19 -10.81
C LEU A 173 9.11 8.86 -9.41
N ALA A 174 7.81 8.57 -9.32
CA ALA A 174 7.13 8.32 -8.05
C ALA A 174 7.61 7.05 -7.33
N SER A 175 7.56 7.07 -6.00
CA SER A 175 7.81 5.89 -5.15
C SER A 175 6.58 5.00 -4.99
N GLY A 176 5.43 5.42 -5.50
CA GLY A 176 4.19 4.65 -5.47
C GLY A 176 3.05 5.32 -6.21
N ALA A 177 1.97 4.56 -6.39
CA ALA A 177 0.73 4.99 -6.98
C ALA A 177 -0.45 4.81 -6.01
N LEU A 178 -1.35 5.80 -6.01
CA LEU A 178 -2.59 5.84 -5.27
C LEU A 178 -3.74 5.78 -6.27
N SER A 179 -4.58 4.74 -6.21
CA SER A 179 -5.88 4.74 -6.91
C SER A 179 -6.96 5.30 -6.01
N VAL A 180 -7.60 6.38 -6.43
CA VAL A 180 -8.83 6.89 -5.81
C VAL A 180 -10.02 6.28 -6.53
N VAL A 181 -10.86 5.56 -5.78
CA VAL A 181 -12.00 4.81 -6.29
C VAL A 181 -13.27 5.54 -5.91
N ASP A 182 -14.01 6.00 -6.92
CA ASP A 182 -15.32 6.60 -6.72
C ASP A 182 -16.35 5.55 -6.24
N ALA A 183 -17.50 6.03 -5.73
CA ALA A 183 -18.55 5.19 -5.16
C ALA A 183 -19.14 4.13 -6.11
N LYS A 184 -18.88 4.21 -7.41
CA LYS A 184 -19.34 3.27 -8.44
C LYS A 184 -18.19 2.53 -9.13
N ALA A 185 -16.96 2.68 -8.64
CA ALA A 185 -15.75 2.16 -9.26
C ALA A 185 -15.59 2.54 -10.74
N VAL A 186 -16.09 3.71 -11.17
CA VAL A 186 -15.97 4.18 -12.56
C VAL A 186 -14.50 4.31 -12.95
N VAL A 187 -13.61 4.65 -12.01
CA VAL A 187 -12.16 4.65 -12.24
C VAL A 187 -11.67 3.38 -12.95
N PHE A 188 -12.14 2.18 -12.59
CA PHE A 188 -11.69 0.93 -13.22
C PHE A 188 -12.41 0.63 -14.55
N SER A 189 -13.35 1.46 -14.97
CA SER A 189 -13.95 1.44 -16.32
C SER A 189 -13.27 2.43 -17.28
N ARG A 190 -12.20 3.10 -16.85
CA ARG A 190 -11.43 4.05 -17.65
C ARG A 190 -10.09 3.43 -18.02
N ILE A 191 -9.79 3.38 -19.31
CA ILE A 191 -8.64 2.62 -19.81
C ILE A 191 -7.29 3.22 -19.38
N TRP A 192 -7.20 4.56 -19.28
CA TRP A 192 -6.03 5.24 -18.69
C TRP A 192 -5.79 4.82 -17.23
N CYS A 193 -6.85 4.74 -16.42
CA CYS A 193 -6.73 4.28 -15.05
C CYS A 193 -6.35 2.79 -14.99
N CYS A 194 -6.88 1.95 -15.89
CA CYS A 194 -6.45 0.55 -16.00
C CYS A 194 -4.97 0.41 -16.37
N TYR A 195 -4.48 1.25 -17.27
CA TYR A 195 -3.06 1.32 -17.63
C TYR A 195 -2.19 1.75 -16.44
N GLU A 196 -2.61 2.76 -15.69
CA GLU A 196 -1.91 3.21 -14.47
C GLU A 196 -1.85 2.09 -13.43
N VAL A 197 -2.93 1.32 -13.25
CA VAL A 197 -2.90 0.14 -12.38
C VAL A 197 -1.94 -0.92 -12.93
N PHE A 198 -1.98 -1.21 -14.22
CA PHE A 198 -1.06 -2.16 -14.87
C PHE A 198 0.42 -1.79 -14.63
N VAL A 199 0.79 -0.55 -14.90
CA VAL A 199 2.16 -0.04 -14.70
C VAL A 199 2.55 -0.06 -13.22
N ALA A 200 1.63 0.30 -12.32
CA ALA A 200 1.90 0.28 -10.88
C ALA A 200 2.17 -1.16 -10.39
N LEU A 201 1.42 -2.14 -10.89
CA LEU A 201 1.58 -3.54 -10.53
C LEU A 201 2.87 -4.13 -11.11
N ASP A 202 3.21 -3.84 -12.36
CA ASP A 202 4.47 -4.24 -12.97
C ASP A 202 5.67 -3.66 -12.18
N LYS A 203 5.59 -2.39 -11.76
CA LYS A 203 6.60 -1.76 -10.88
C LYS A 203 6.70 -2.40 -9.50
N VAL A 204 5.57 -2.81 -8.90
CA VAL A 204 5.57 -3.54 -7.63
C VAL A 204 6.37 -4.83 -7.77
N ASP A 205 6.20 -5.56 -8.86
CA ASP A 205 6.88 -6.84 -9.06
C ASP A 205 8.34 -6.67 -9.45
N THR A 206 8.66 -5.74 -10.35
CA THR A 206 10.04 -5.50 -10.84
C THR A 206 10.93 -4.83 -9.80
N MET A 207 10.48 -3.74 -9.15
CA MET A 207 11.32 -2.98 -8.22
C MET A 207 11.65 -3.76 -6.93
N ARG A 208 10.80 -4.71 -6.52
CA ARG A 208 11.09 -5.60 -5.37
C ARG A 208 12.36 -6.43 -5.55
N THR A 209 12.75 -6.74 -6.78
CA THR A 209 13.99 -7.47 -7.08
C THR A 209 15.21 -6.55 -7.20
N CYS A 210 14.99 -5.24 -7.23
CA CYS A 210 16.05 -4.24 -7.37
C CYS A 210 16.56 -3.81 -6.00
N THR A 211 17.81 -4.16 -5.73
CA THR A 211 18.59 -3.55 -4.66
C THR A 211 19.27 -2.30 -5.21
N GLU A 212 18.93 -1.14 -4.67
CA GLU A 212 19.67 0.09 -4.90
C GLU A 212 20.86 0.14 -3.94
N ILE A 213 22.03 0.42 -4.49
CA ILE A 213 23.26 0.71 -3.72
C ILE A 213 23.40 2.23 -3.66
N VAL A 214 23.29 2.80 -2.46
CA VAL A 214 23.52 4.24 -2.22
C VAL A 214 24.83 4.40 -1.47
N GLU A 215 25.78 5.12 -2.05
CA GLU A 215 26.99 5.52 -1.34
C GLU A 215 26.69 6.75 -0.46
N ILE A 216 27.06 6.67 0.82
CA ILE A 216 26.90 7.76 1.78
C ILE A 216 28.21 8.03 2.48
N ASP A 217 28.63 9.30 2.49
CA ASP A 217 29.70 9.80 3.34
C ASP A 217 29.10 10.39 4.62
N ILE A 218 29.40 9.78 5.77
CA ILE A 218 28.99 10.30 7.08
C ILE A 218 30.16 11.07 7.71
N PRO A 219 30.02 12.38 8.02
CA PRO A 219 31.00 13.14 8.78
C PRO A 219 31.23 12.56 10.19
N GLY A 220 32.47 12.61 10.69
CA GLY A 220 32.83 12.00 11.98
C GLY A 220 32.17 12.60 13.23
N ASP A 221 31.71 13.84 13.17
CA ASP A 221 31.05 14.57 14.27
C ASP A 221 29.54 14.26 14.39
N ALA A 222 28.90 13.87 13.28
CA ALA A 222 27.52 13.40 13.24
C ALA A 222 27.30 12.05 13.96
N PHE A 223 28.37 11.31 14.24
CA PHE A 223 28.32 9.93 14.73
C PHE A 223 27.79 9.80 16.16
N ASP A 224 28.05 10.80 17.00
CA ASP A 224 27.62 10.80 18.42
C ASP A 224 26.12 11.07 18.58
N GLU A 225 25.47 11.62 17.56
CA GLU A 225 24.03 11.93 17.53
C GLU A 225 23.18 10.81 16.90
N MET A 226 23.80 9.80 16.29
CA MET A 226 23.10 8.68 15.66
C MET A 226 22.63 7.64 16.70
N ASN A 227 21.31 7.48 16.83
CA ASN A 227 20.71 6.49 17.71
C ASN A 227 20.65 5.11 17.01
N PHE A 228 21.75 4.35 17.07
CA PHE A 228 21.87 3.01 16.47
C PHE A 228 21.27 1.88 17.33
N ASP A 229 20.05 2.05 17.85
CA ASP A 229 19.34 0.93 18.47
C ASP A 229 18.77 0.03 17.34
N VAL A 230 19.65 -0.76 16.72
CA VAL A 230 19.29 -1.71 15.67
C VAL A 230 18.62 -2.91 16.34
N LYS A 231 17.33 -2.76 16.63
CA LYS A 231 16.39 -3.88 16.67
C LYS A 231 15.75 -4.00 15.28
N PRO A 232 15.63 -5.20 14.70
CA PRO A 232 14.68 -5.41 13.62
C PRO A 232 13.27 -5.12 14.18
N GLY A 233 12.67 -4.00 13.77
CA GLY A 233 11.25 -3.72 14.03
C GLY A 233 10.89 -2.48 14.84
N THR A 234 11.84 -1.69 15.34
CA THR A 234 11.51 -0.38 15.93
C THR A 234 12.63 0.62 15.69
N THR A 235 12.40 1.62 14.85
CA THR A 235 13.33 2.76 14.72
C THR A 235 12.55 4.06 14.77
N THR A 236 12.78 4.83 15.83
CA THR A 236 12.61 6.29 15.78
C THR A 236 13.94 6.87 15.31
N VAL A 237 13.99 7.30 14.06
CA VAL A 237 15.12 8.09 13.53
C VAL A 237 15.02 9.49 14.15
N PRO A 238 16.12 10.09 14.67
CA PRO A 238 16.12 11.48 15.10
C PRO A 238 15.67 12.41 13.96
N ARG A 239 14.79 13.38 14.26
CA ARG A 239 14.10 14.22 13.26
C ARG A 239 15.00 15.13 12.42
N ASP A 240 16.27 15.33 12.81
CA ASP A 240 17.13 16.38 12.25
C ASP A 240 18.30 15.88 11.36
N PHE A 241 18.31 14.60 10.95
CA PHE A 241 19.34 14.05 10.06
C PHE A 241 18.83 13.89 8.61
N PRO A 242 19.67 14.06 7.55
CA PRO A 242 19.21 13.96 6.17
C PRO A 242 18.43 12.65 5.92
N PRO A 243 17.33 12.71 5.14
CA PRO A 243 16.25 11.72 5.08
C PRO A 243 16.60 10.39 4.37
N LEU A 244 17.88 9.99 4.38
CA LEU A 244 18.39 8.91 3.56
C LEU A 244 18.12 7.53 4.19
N ILE A 245 18.54 7.25 5.42
CA ILE A 245 18.44 5.87 5.97
C ILE A 245 17.00 5.57 6.44
N ARG A 246 16.33 4.63 5.78
CA ARG A 246 14.96 4.18 6.07
C ARG A 246 14.96 2.88 6.90
N GLN A 247 13.86 2.64 7.59
CA GLN A 247 13.63 1.38 8.28
C GLN A 247 13.64 0.21 7.27
N GLY A 248 14.55 -0.74 7.45
CA GLY A 248 14.74 -1.89 6.54
C GLY A 248 15.90 -1.78 5.56
N ASP A 249 16.65 -0.67 5.57
CA ASP A 249 17.89 -0.53 4.81
C ASP A 249 19.01 -1.43 5.38
N ILE A 250 19.75 -2.12 4.51
CA ILE A 250 20.94 -2.90 4.91
C ILE A 250 22.17 -2.02 4.70
N VAL A 251 22.95 -1.78 5.75
CA VAL A 251 24.16 -0.94 5.69
C VAL A 251 25.41 -1.83 5.56
N ARG A 252 26.16 -1.65 4.47
CA ARG A 252 27.43 -2.33 4.17
C ARG A 252 28.55 -1.32 3.95
N ARG A 253 29.80 -1.79 3.93
CA ARG A 253 30.97 -0.99 3.55
C ARG A 253 31.23 -1.09 2.04
N CYS A 254 31.87 -0.10 1.43
CA CYS A 254 32.30 -0.18 0.01
C CYS A 254 33.22 -1.38 -0.30
N ASN A 255 33.81 -2.02 0.73
CA ASN A 255 34.63 -3.24 0.58
C ASN A 255 33.88 -4.55 0.91
N GLY A 256 32.56 -4.50 1.11
CA GLY A 256 31.69 -5.68 1.25
C GLY A 256 31.53 -6.25 2.66
N ALA A 257 32.15 -5.66 3.70
CA ALA A 257 31.94 -6.10 5.08
C ALA A 257 30.63 -5.53 5.67
N GLU A 258 29.83 -6.38 6.31
CA GLU A 258 28.58 -6.00 7.00
C GLU A 258 28.89 -5.35 8.35
N VAL A 259 28.20 -4.26 8.68
CA VAL A 259 28.36 -3.55 9.95
C VAL A 259 27.32 -4.06 10.94
N THR A 260 27.74 -4.87 11.92
CA THR A 260 26.80 -5.61 12.78
C THR A 260 26.57 -5.01 14.18
N SER A 261 27.33 -3.98 14.60
CA SER A 261 27.12 -3.30 15.90
C SER A 261 27.74 -1.90 15.97
N ARG A 262 27.32 -1.11 16.99
CA ARG A 262 27.87 0.23 17.29
C ARG A 262 29.36 0.17 17.62
N GLU A 263 29.82 -0.82 18.39
CA GLU A 263 31.25 -0.96 18.73
C GLU A 263 32.09 -1.36 17.51
N ALA A 264 31.54 -2.21 16.64
CA ALA A 264 32.21 -2.62 15.40
C ALA A 264 32.38 -1.44 14.42
N LEU A 265 31.38 -0.56 14.36
CA LEU A 265 31.41 0.64 13.53
C LEU A 265 32.32 1.72 14.14
N ALA A 266 32.22 1.98 15.45
CA ALA A 266 33.03 2.99 16.16
C ALA A 266 34.54 2.64 16.17
N ALA A 267 34.89 1.37 16.37
CA ALA A 267 36.28 0.90 16.27
C ALA A 267 36.87 1.07 14.86
N GLN A 268 36.02 1.11 13.83
CA GLN A 268 36.41 1.25 12.43
C GLN A 268 36.45 2.72 11.98
N VAL A 269 35.57 3.59 12.47
CA VAL A 269 35.63 5.05 12.29
C VAL A 269 36.98 5.60 12.78
N ALA A 270 37.44 5.11 13.94
CA ALA A 270 38.76 5.43 14.49
C ALA A 270 39.93 5.06 13.56
N SER A 271 39.70 4.21 12.54
CA SER A 271 40.72 3.76 11.57
C SER A 271 40.67 4.46 10.20
N CYS A 272 39.60 5.19 9.87
CA CYS A 272 39.36 5.74 8.51
C CYS A 272 39.46 7.26 8.36
N GLY A 273 39.56 8.04 9.44
CA GLY A 273 39.61 9.51 9.39
C GLY A 273 38.22 10.17 9.37
N ASP A 274 38.13 11.43 8.95
CA ASP A 274 36.97 12.33 9.15
C ASP A 274 35.66 11.94 8.44
N SER A 275 35.67 10.92 7.58
CA SER A 275 34.48 10.39 6.90
C SER A 275 34.55 8.88 6.66
N VAL A 276 33.39 8.21 6.71
CA VAL A 276 33.27 6.77 6.40
C VAL A 276 32.35 6.58 5.19
N PRO A 277 32.87 6.01 4.07
CA PRO A 277 32.03 5.66 2.94
C PRO A 277 31.25 4.38 3.24
N LEU A 278 29.93 4.49 3.25
CA LEU A 278 28.98 3.40 3.45
C LEU A 278 28.20 3.12 2.18
N VAL A 279 27.84 1.86 1.98
CA VAL A 279 26.92 1.37 0.95
C VAL A 279 25.61 1.01 1.63
N LEU A 280 24.53 1.73 1.36
CA LEU A 280 23.20 1.28 1.69
C LEU A 280 22.67 0.39 0.58
N GLU A 281 22.31 -0.84 0.91
CA GLU A 281 21.47 -1.69 0.08
C GLU A 281 20.01 -1.46 0.46
N ARG A 282 19.26 -0.77 -0.41
CA ARG A 282 17.82 -0.55 -0.26
C ARG A 282 17.05 -1.44 -1.23
N SER A 283 16.07 -2.16 -0.74
CA SER A 283 15.05 -2.72 -1.65
C SER A 283 14.14 -1.58 -2.10
N ARG A 284 14.17 -1.19 -3.38
CA ARG A 284 13.21 -0.20 -3.89
C ARG A 284 11.83 -0.85 -3.91
N ARG A 285 10.93 -0.42 -3.01
CA ARG A 285 9.54 -0.92 -3.02
C ARG A 285 8.64 0.14 -3.62
N TYR A 286 8.02 -0.20 -4.76
CA TYR A 286 6.93 0.60 -5.29
C TYR A 286 5.66 0.31 -4.48
N ALA A 287 5.04 1.34 -3.93
CA ALA A 287 3.77 1.20 -3.20
C ALA A 287 2.59 1.32 -4.16
N TYR A 288 1.60 0.43 -4.03
CA TYR A 288 0.31 0.58 -4.70
C TYR A 288 -0.80 0.48 -3.65
N SER A 289 -1.62 1.53 -3.54
CA SER A 289 -2.68 1.66 -2.56
C SER A 289 -3.99 2.09 -3.20
N VAL A 290 -5.11 1.70 -2.59
CA VAL A 290 -6.47 1.96 -3.09
C VAL A 290 -7.28 2.66 -2.02
N TYR A 291 -7.82 3.83 -2.30
CA TYR A 291 -8.61 4.62 -1.36
C TYR A 291 -9.97 4.98 -1.93
N THR A 292 -10.97 5.05 -1.06
CA THR A 292 -12.32 5.52 -1.40
C THR A 292 -12.83 6.45 -0.32
N SER A 293 -13.65 7.43 -0.71
CA SER A 293 -14.40 8.23 0.25
C SER A 293 -15.50 7.38 0.87
N VAL A 294 -15.85 7.69 2.11
CA VAL A 294 -16.95 7.08 2.84
C VAL A 294 -17.66 8.15 3.66
N PRO A 295 -18.95 7.95 4.03
CA PRO A 295 -19.56 8.75 5.08
C PRO A 295 -18.65 8.79 6.31
N GLN A 296 -18.63 9.94 6.99
CA GLN A 296 -17.74 10.12 8.13
C GLN A 296 -17.96 9.00 9.15
N HIS A 297 -16.86 8.36 9.55
CA HIS A 297 -16.85 7.30 10.56
C HIS A 297 -15.81 7.61 11.63
N THR A 298 -15.99 7.01 12.80
CA THR A 298 -15.00 7.08 13.89
C THR A 298 -14.12 5.85 13.82
N TYR A 299 -12.84 6.03 13.55
CA TYR A 299 -11.85 4.96 13.57
C TYR A 299 -11.57 4.55 15.03
N LEU A 300 -12.25 3.50 15.48
CA LEU A 300 -12.30 3.10 16.90
C LEU A 300 -10.94 2.85 17.57
N PRO A 301 -9.89 2.32 16.91
CA PRO A 301 -8.58 2.18 17.54
C PRO A 301 -7.97 3.48 18.07
N LEU A 302 -8.37 4.64 17.54
CA LEU A 302 -7.86 5.96 17.93
C LEU A 302 -8.97 7.00 18.21
N GLU A 303 -10.25 6.63 18.08
CA GLU A 303 -11.42 7.53 18.18
C GLU A 303 -11.39 8.74 17.24
N GLU A 304 -10.77 8.59 16.05
CA GLU A 304 -10.57 9.69 15.10
C GLU A 304 -11.64 9.74 14.01
N PRO A 305 -12.19 10.92 13.65
CA PRO A 305 -13.09 11.04 12.52
C PRO A 305 -12.34 10.89 11.19
N ARG A 306 -12.84 10.02 10.31
CA ARG A 306 -12.30 9.80 8.96
C ARG A 306 -13.42 9.88 7.93
N ALA A 307 -13.11 10.42 6.74
CA ALA A 307 -14.02 10.54 5.60
C ALA A 307 -13.57 9.74 4.37
N ALA A 308 -12.51 8.95 4.53
CA ALA A 308 -12.00 8.03 3.51
C ALA A 308 -11.35 6.83 4.19
N VAL A 309 -11.13 5.78 3.42
CA VAL A 309 -10.52 4.53 3.89
C VAL A 309 -9.62 3.96 2.80
N GLY A 310 -8.44 3.50 3.20
CA GLY A 310 -7.42 2.95 2.32
C GLY A 310 -7.20 1.47 2.53
N LEU A 311 -7.01 0.75 1.41
CA LEU A 311 -6.52 -0.61 1.34
C LEU A 311 -5.06 -0.59 0.88
N LEU A 312 -4.21 -1.23 1.69
CA LEU A 312 -2.78 -1.32 1.43
C LEU A 312 -2.35 -2.77 1.27
N ASN A 313 -1.31 -2.97 0.47
CA ASN A 313 -0.65 -4.28 0.40
C ASN A 313 0.28 -4.42 1.60
N GLY A 314 -0.15 -5.18 2.60
CA GLY A 314 0.50 -5.22 3.90
C GLY A 314 0.00 -4.15 4.87
N LEU A 315 0.78 -3.93 5.92
CA LEU A 315 0.54 -2.89 6.93
C LEU A 315 0.84 -1.50 6.36
N ALA A 316 0.01 -0.51 6.70
CA ALA A 316 0.37 0.88 6.49
C ALA A 316 1.52 1.28 7.42
N PRO A 317 2.34 2.30 7.09
CA PRO A 317 3.40 2.79 7.98
C PRO A 317 2.93 3.14 9.40
N THR A 318 1.66 3.53 9.55
CA THR A 318 1.04 3.84 10.86
C THR A 318 0.36 2.63 11.52
N ASP A 319 0.19 1.51 10.81
CA ASP A 319 -0.25 0.26 11.41
C ASP A 319 0.87 -0.32 12.26
N ARG A 320 0.55 -0.67 13.51
CA ARG A 320 1.50 -1.39 14.39
C ARG A 320 1.42 -2.90 14.21
N ASP A 321 0.28 -3.39 13.75
CA ASP A 321 -0.07 -4.80 13.68
C ASP A 321 -1.28 -5.02 12.73
N VAL A 322 -1.59 -6.30 12.48
CA VAL A 322 -2.71 -6.72 11.62
C VAL A 322 -4.06 -6.33 12.21
N TRP A 323 -4.17 -6.16 13.54
CA TRP A 323 -5.40 -5.74 14.19
C TRP A 323 -5.77 -4.30 13.82
N ARG A 324 -4.80 -3.37 13.87
CA ARG A 324 -5.00 -1.98 13.42
C ARG A 324 -5.31 -1.88 11.93
N LYS A 325 -4.58 -2.64 11.09
CA LYS A 325 -4.88 -2.75 9.66
C LYS A 325 -6.33 -3.18 9.44
N SER A 326 -6.73 -4.28 10.08
CA SER A 326 -8.09 -4.81 10.00
C SER A 326 -9.13 -3.80 10.48
N GLY A 327 -8.84 -3.06 11.56
CA GLY A 327 -9.68 -1.98 12.06
C GLY A 327 -9.89 -0.90 11.00
N ARG A 328 -8.81 -0.44 10.33
CA ARG A 328 -8.90 0.61 9.31
C ARG A 328 -9.70 0.11 8.11
N GLU A 329 -9.31 -1.04 7.58
CA GLU A 329 -9.85 -1.59 6.33
C GLU A 329 -11.29 -2.09 6.48
N SER A 330 -11.75 -2.30 7.73
CA SER A 330 -13.12 -2.67 8.04
C SER A 330 -14.18 -1.64 7.60
N TYR A 331 -13.80 -0.40 7.30
CA TYR A 331 -14.73 0.62 6.81
C TYR A 331 -14.83 0.67 5.28
N PHE A 332 -14.03 -0.11 4.54
CA PHE A 332 -14.05 -0.11 3.07
C PHE A 332 -15.39 -0.67 2.54
N PRO A 333 -16.13 0.00 1.64
CA PRO A 333 -17.47 -0.45 1.25
C PRO A 333 -17.48 -1.82 0.57
N LEU A 334 -18.26 -2.77 1.11
CA LEU A 334 -18.36 -4.13 0.54
C LEU A 334 -19.00 -4.15 -0.85
N ASP A 335 -19.98 -3.28 -1.10
CA ASP A 335 -20.63 -3.20 -2.42
C ASP A 335 -19.65 -2.71 -3.50
N LEU A 336 -18.66 -1.90 -3.10
CA LEU A 336 -17.59 -1.49 -4.00
C LEU A 336 -16.66 -2.67 -4.33
N VAL A 337 -16.31 -3.49 -3.35
CA VAL A 337 -15.54 -4.73 -3.61
C VAL A 337 -16.32 -5.68 -4.51
N LYS A 338 -17.61 -5.85 -4.30
CA LYS A 338 -18.41 -6.76 -5.14
C LYS A 338 -18.56 -6.28 -6.57
N SER A 339 -18.81 -4.98 -6.76
CA SER A 339 -18.95 -4.41 -8.10
C SER A 339 -17.65 -4.48 -8.89
N THR A 340 -16.50 -4.31 -8.23
CA THR A 340 -15.18 -4.40 -8.87
C THR A 340 -14.79 -5.80 -9.34
N LEU A 341 -15.37 -6.87 -8.76
CA LEU A 341 -15.15 -8.23 -9.25
C LEU A 341 -15.67 -8.46 -10.67
N GLY A 342 -16.69 -7.70 -11.09
CA GLY A 342 -17.25 -7.77 -12.45
C GLY A 342 -16.50 -6.92 -13.47
N ILE A 343 -15.55 -6.08 -13.04
CA ILE A 343 -14.85 -5.17 -13.95
C ILE A 343 -13.77 -5.92 -14.71
N GLN A 344 -13.67 -5.63 -16.00
CA GLN A 344 -12.70 -6.18 -16.95
C GLN A 344 -11.96 -4.97 -17.57
N CYS A 345 -10.63 -4.97 -17.53
CA CYS A 345 -9.84 -3.87 -18.08
C CYS A 345 -10.02 -3.71 -19.62
N GLU A 346 -10.29 -4.79 -20.33
CA GLU A 346 -10.53 -4.84 -21.77
C GLU A 346 -11.83 -4.16 -22.20
N ASP A 347 -12.81 -4.06 -21.29
CA ASP A 347 -14.08 -3.37 -21.49
C ASP A 347 -13.98 -1.87 -21.14
N ALA A 348 -12.82 -1.40 -20.68
CA ALA A 348 -12.64 -0.02 -20.25
C ALA A 348 -12.68 0.97 -21.42
N SER A 349 -13.19 2.18 -21.14
CA SER A 349 -13.44 3.22 -22.13
C SER A 349 -12.43 4.36 -22.04
N ALA A 350 -12.22 5.05 -23.16
CA ALA A 350 -11.53 6.34 -23.25
C ALA A 350 -12.42 7.38 -23.92
N SER A 351 -12.12 8.66 -23.66
CA SER A 351 -12.74 9.77 -24.41
C SER A 351 -12.27 9.81 -25.87
N LYS A 352 -11.06 9.29 -26.15
CA LYS A 352 -10.51 9.10 -27.49
C LYS A 352 -10.32 7.59 -27.71
N GLU A 353 -10.97 7.03 -28.72
CA GLU A 353 -10.91 5.58 -28.98
C GLU A 353 -9.49 5.07 -29.28
N LEU A 354 -8.65 5.90 -29.91
CA LEU A 354 -7.25 5.54 -30.16
C LEU A 354 -6.47 5.30 -28.87
N ASP A 355 -6.73 6.06 -27.79
CA ASP A 355 -6.09 5.80 -26.50
C ASP A 355 -6.44 4.39 -26.00
N ARG A 356 -7.71 3.97 -26.15
CA ARG A 356 -8.15 2.63 -25.76
C ARG A 356 -7.41 1.56 -26.54
N VAL A 357 -7.31 1.72 -27.86
CA VAL A 357 -6.60 0.80 -28.75
C VAL A 357 -5.12 0.73 -28.40
N HIS A 358 -4.44 1.88 -28.31
CA HIS A 358 -3.01 1.96 -28.02
C HIS A 358 -2.67 1.38 -26.64
N ILE A 359 -3.46 1.69 -25.61
CA ILE A 359 -3.24 1.16 -24.26
C ILE A 359 -3.45 -0.35 -24.21
N LEU A 360 -4.54 -0.87 -24.78
CA LEU A 360 -4.82 -2.30 -24.74
C LEU A 360 -3.75 -3.10 -25.49
N ASN A 361 -3.24 -2.57 -26.59
CA ASN A 361 -2.10 -3.16 -27.30
C ASN A 361 -0.79 -3.02 -26.51
N ALA A 362 -0.56 -1.91 -25.80
CA ALA A 362 0.60 -1.74 -24.92
C ALA A 362 0.59 -2.72 -23.74
N ILE A 363 -0.57 -2.96 -23.10
CA ILE A 363 -0.74 -3.96 -22.03
C ILE A 363 -0.44 -5.38 -22.56
N CYS A 364 -0.80 -5.66 -23.81
CA CYS A 364 -0.45 -6.91 -24.48
C CYS A 364 1.03 -7.03 -24.85
N GLY A 365 1.80 -5.95 -24.80
CA GLY A 365 3.19 -5.90 -25.28
C GLY A 365 3.29 -5.95 -26.81
N SER A 366 2.28 -5.45 -27.54
CA SER A 366 2.32 -5.36 -29.00
C SER A 366 3.34 -4.33 -29.48
N GLU A 367 4.14 -4.67 -30.49
CA GLU A 367 5.02 -3.71 -31.18
C GLU A 367 4.22 -2.73 -32.07
N ASP A 368 3.06 -3.16 -32.57
CA ASP A 368 2.13 -2.31 -33.33
C ASP A 368 0.97 -1.89 -32.44
N LEU A 369 0.98 -0.62 -32.02
CA LEU A 369 -0.08 -0.05 -31.19
C LEU A 369 -1.39 0.15 -31.96
N ASP A 370 -1.38 0.25 -33.30
CA ASP A 370 -2.58 0.40 -34.13
C ASP A 370 -3.23 -0.96 -34.49
N ALA A 371 -2.66 -2.07 -34.03
CA ALA A 371 -3.17 -3.41 -34.28
C ALA A 371 -4.61 -3.59 -33.76
N ALA A 372 -5.32 -4.57 -34.32
CA ALA A 372 -6.64 -4.93 -33.82
C ALA A 372 -6.55 -5.40 -32.36
N VAL A 373 -7.33 -4.76 -31.48
CA VAL A 373 -7.36 -5.07 -30.05
C VAL A 373 -7.89 -6.50 -29.85
N PRO A 374 -7.15 -7.37 -29.16
CA PRO A 374 -7.64 -8.71 -28.81
C PRO A 374 -8.88 -8.63 -27.91
N GLU A 375 -9.90 -9.46 -28.18
CA GLU A 375 -11.07 -9.57 -27.28
C GLU A 375 -10.71 -10.21 -25.93
N ALA A 376 -9.64 -11.01 -25.90
CA ALA A 376 -9.11 -11.64 -24.69
C ALA A 376 -7.59 -11.78 -24.77
N HIS A 377 -6.91 -11.59 -23.65
CA HIS A 377 -5.47 -11.77 -23.55
C HIS A 377 -5.05 -12.18 -22.14
N ALA A 378 -3.98 -12.97 -22.01
CA ALA A 378 -3.47 -13.42 -20.71
C ALA A 378 -3.08 -12.23 -19.80
N LYS A 379 -2.58 -11.13 -20.39
CA LYS A 379 -2.23 -9.91 -19.64
C LYS A 379 -3.45 -9.16 -19.08
N TYR A 380 -4.59 -9.20 -19.78
CA TYR A 380 -5.83 -8.61 -19.26
C TYR A 380 -6.33 -9.42 -18.07
N GLN A 381 -6.35 -10.75 -18.21
CA GLN A 381 -6.70 -11.65 -17.11
C GLN A 381 -5.79 -11.47 -15.90
N GLU A 382 -4.47 -11.40 -16.10
CA GLU A 382 -3.49 -11.16 -15.04
C GLU A 382 -3.79 -9.85 -14.27
N LEU A 383 -4.03 -8.76 -15.00
CA LEU A 383 -4.38 -7.47 -14.41
C LEU A 383 -5.67 -7.52 -13.59
N ASN A 384 -6.72 -8.10 -14.18
CA ASN A 384 -8.03 -8.27 -13.55
C ASN A 384 -7.93 -9.11 -12.27
N GLU A 385 -7.20 -10.22 -12.28
CA GLU A 385 -7.02 -11.11 -11.13
C GLU A 385 -6.24 -10.46 -9.99
N VAL A 386 -5.17 -9.70 -10.29
CA VAL A 386 -4.39 -9.00 -9.27
C VAL A 386 -5.22 -7.92 -8.58
N LEU A 387 -5.99 -7.14 -9.33
CA LEU A 387 -6.85 -6.09 -8.77
C LEU A 387 -7.90 -6.70 -7.83
N ARG A 388 -8.61 -7.75 -8.29
CA ARG A 388 -9.64 -8.46 -7.51
C ARG A 388 -9.05 -9.06 -6.24
N GLY A 389 -7.90 -9.74 -6.34
CA GLY A 389 -7.21 -10.32 -5.20
C GLY A 389 -6.92 -9.29 -4.10
N ARG A 390 -6.38 -8.11 -4.47
CA ARG A 390 -6.05 -7.05 -3.49
C ARG A 390 -7.27 -6.56 -2.71
N LEU A 391 -8.40 -6.38 -3.38
CA LEU A 391 -9.64 -5.96 -2.73
C LEU A 391 -10.20 -7.07 -1.82
N LEU A 392 -10.12 -8.32 -2.27
CA LEU A 392 -10.55 -9.49 -1.49
C LEU A 392 -9.68 -9.72 -0.24
N ALA A 393 -8.36 -9.56 -0.35
CA ALA A 393 -7.44 -9.72 0.78
C ALA A 393 -7.79 -8.81 1.96
N ALA A 394 -8.23 -7.58 1.69
CA ALA A 394 -8.60 -6.63 2.74
C ALA A 394 -10.02 -6.83 3.29
N THR A 395 -10.91 -7.50 2.55
CA THR A 395 -12.33 -7.58 2.89
C THR A 395 -12.85 -8.99 3.14
N TRP A 396 -11.98 -10.00 3.05
CA TRP A 396 -12.32 -11.41 3.23
C TRP A 396 -13.16 -11.68 4.48
N LEU A 397 -12.73 -11.18 5.64
CA LEU A 397 -13.47 -11.37 6.89
C LEU A 397 -14.87 -10.75 6.83
N ARG A 398 -14.98 -9.55 6.25
CA ARG A 398 -16.26 -8.85 6.16
C ARG A 398 -17.22 -9.52 5.17
N LEU A 399 -16.69 -10.12 4.10
CA LEU A 399 -17.46 -10.96 3.18
C LEU A 399 -18.00 -12.20 3.90
N LEU A 400 -17.19 -12.86 4.74
CA LEU A 400 -17.66 -13.97 5.59
C LEU A 400 -18.81 -13.52 6.51
N GLN A 401 -18.65 -12.39 7.19
CA GLN A 401 -19.62 -11.86 8.16
C GLN A 401 -20.91 -11.34 7.53
N GLU A 402 -20.93 -11.00 6.25
CA GLU A 402 -22.13 -10.46 5.63
C GLU A 402 -23.31 -11.44 5.70
N GLY A 403 -24.48 -10.92 6.09
CA GLY A 403 -25.68 -11.74 6.29
C GLY A 403 -25.61 -12.66 7.52
N SER A 404 -24.49 -12.69 8.26
CA SER A 404 -24.39 -13.45 9.50
C SER A 404 -25.08 -12.71 10.63
N VAL A 405 -26.00 -13.36 11.33
CA VAL A 405 -26.57 -12.87 12.59
C VAL A 405 -25.60 -13.23 13.73
N ALA A 406 -24.41 -12.63 13.71
CA ALA A 406 -23.33 -12.90 14.65
C ALA A 406 -23.72 -12.60 16.12
N GLU A 407 -24.85 -11.92 16.36
CA GLU A 407 -25.39 -11.61 17.68
C GLU A 407 -25.74 -12.85 18.54
N ARG A 408 -25.88 -14.05 17.95
CA ARG A 408 -26.26 -15.28 18.69
C ARG A 408 -25.12 -16.25 19.03
N GLY A 409 -23.88 -15.91 18.74
CA GLY A 409 -22.70 -16.62 19.24
C GLY A 409 -22.42 -18.03 18.67
N ARG A 410 -23.27 -18.55 17.76
CA ARG A 410 -23.05 -19.77 16.97
C ARG A 410 -23.73 -19.65 15.60
N VAL A 411 -23.00 -19.99 14.55
CA VAL A 411 -23.50 -20.19 13.17
C VAL A 411 -24.08 -21.60 13.08
N THR A 412 -25.28 -21.77 12.53
CA THR A 412 -25.86 -23.09 12.24
C THR A 412 -25.21 -23.72 11.00
N LEU A 413 -25.30 -25.04 10.84
CA LEU A 413 -24.76 -25.72 9.64
C LEU A 413 -25.39 -25.22 8.33
N GLU A 414 -26.67 -24.84 8.36
CA GLU A 414 -27.37 -24.28 7.20
C GLU A 414 -26.85 -22.88 6.85
N GLU A 415 -26.69 -22.01 7.85
CA GLU A 415 -26.10 -20.67 7.67
C GLU A 415 -24.65 -20.76 7.19
N GLU A 416 -23.87 -21.71 7.72
CA GLU A 416 -22.49 -21.97 7.29
C GLU A 416 -22.44 -22.43 5.83
N GLY A 417 -23.31 -23.37 5.44
CA GLY A 417 -23.40 -23.83 4.05
C GLY A 417 -23.78 -22.69 3.08
N ALA A 418 -24.74 -21.86 3.45
CA ALA A 418 -25.13 -20.69 2.65
C ALA A 418 -24.01 -19.64 2.57
N MET A 419 -23.30 -19.39 3.68
CA MET A 419 -22.13 -18.52 3.73
C MET A 419 -21.03 -19.02 2.78
N LEU A 420 -20.67 -20.30 2.85
CA LEU A 420 -19.62 -20.88 2.01
C LEU A 420 -19.99 -20.88 0.53
N ALA A 421 -21.26 -21.17 0.19
CA ALA A 421 -21.74 -21.06 -1.18
C ALA A 421 -21.61 -19.63 -1.73
N ARG A 422 -21.87 -18.62 -0.90
CA ARG A 422 -21.66 -17.20 -1.26
C ARG A 422 -20.18 -16.83 -1.35
N MET A 423 -19.32 -17.44 -0.55
CA MET A 423 -17.86 -17.23 -0.57
C MET A 423 -17.14 -17.92 -1.72
N ALA A 424 -17.74 -18.93 -2.34
CA ALA A 424 -17.13 -19.71 -3.42
C ALA A 424 -16.54 -18.86 -4.57
N PRO A 425 -17.27 -17.91 -5.19
CA PRO A 425 -16.70 -17.06 -6.24
C PRO A 425 -15.53 -16.20 -5.75
N TYR A 426 -15.58 -15.72 -4.50
CA TYR A 426 -14.48 -14.96 -3.90
C TYR A 426 -13.26 -15.84 -3.64
N GLY A 427 -13.48 -17.10 -3.24
CA GLY A 427 -12.42 -18.07 -3.07
C GLY A 427 -11.67 -18.37 -4.37
N LEU A 428 -12.42 -18.55 -5.47
CA LEU A 428 -11.83 -18.73 -6.80
C LEU A 428 -11.00 -17.52 -7.24
N ALA A 429 -11.55 -16.31 -7.07
CA ALA A 429 -10.86 -15.06 -7.42
C ALA A 429 -9.63 -14.79 -6.54
N LEU A 430 -9.67 -15.13 -5.25
CA LEU A 430 -8.50 -15.04 -4.38
C LEU A 430 -7.44 -16.07 -4.79
N ARG A 431 -7.84 -17.30 -5.11
CA ARG A 431 -6.92 -18.36 -5.52
C ARG A 431 -6.21 -18.05 -6.83
N SER A 432 -6.92 -17.49 -7.81
CA SER A 432 -6.33 -17.07 -9.08
C SER A 432 -5.57 -15.75 -8.98
N SER A 433 -5.74 -15.00 -7.88
CA SER A 433 -4.96 -13.79 -7.67
C SER A 433 -3.48 -14.10 -7.55
N ARG A 434 -2.64 -13.17 -8.01
CA ARG A 434 -1.18 -13.27 -7.89
C ARG A 434 -0.65 -12.54 -6.65
N LEU A 435 -1.44 -12.54 -5.58
CA LEU A 435 -1.06 -11.90 -4.34
C LEU A 435 0.23 -12.51 -3.79
N GLN A 436 1.10 -11.62 -3.31
CA GLN A 436 2.38 -11.98 -2.70
C GLN A 436 2.34 -11.83 -1.17
N VAL A 437 1.42 -11.03 -0.65
CA VAL A 437 1.29 -10.74 0.78
C VAL A 437 -0.18 -10.85 1.14
N LEU A 438 -0.47 -11.58 2.22
CA LEU A 438 -1.81 -11.71 2.77
C LEU A 438 -1.74 -11.60 4.30
N ASN A 439 -2.40 -10.56 4.83
CA ASN A 439 -2.56 -10.36 6.27
C ASN A 439 -4.05 -10.42 6.61
N LEU A 440 -4.45 -11.38 7.44
CA LEU A 440 -5.84 -11.56 7.82
C LEU A 440 -5.98 -11.62 9.35
N ASN A 441 -6.97 -10.88 9.86
CA ASN A 441 -7.33 -10.90 11.26
C ASN A 441 -8.63 -11.70 11.46
N PHE A 442 -8.60 -12.72 12.30
CA PHE A 442 -9.74 -13.53 12.72
C PHE A 442 -9.88 -13.57 14.25
N GLU A 443 -9.24 -12.65 14.96
CA GLU A 443 -9.28 -12.60 16.41
C GLU A 443 -10.71 -12.64 16.95
N MET A 444 -10.97 -13.58 17.87
CA MET A 444 -12.24 -13.82 18.54
C MET A 444 -13.43 -13.97 17.58
N ASN A 445 -13.17 -14.34 16.32
CA ASN A 445 -14.21 -14.35 15.30
C ASN A 445 -15.04 -15.63 15.33
N LEU A 446 -16.34 -15.48 15.60
CA LEU A 446 -17.27 -16.61 15.74
C LEU A 446 -17.80 -17.14 14.40
N VAL A 447 -17.64 -16.39 13.31
CA VAL A 447 -18.03 -16.79 11.95
C VAL A 447 -16.89 -17.54 11.24
N PHE A 448 -15.65 -17.35 11.69
CA PHE A 448 -14.49 -18.10 11.21
C PHE A 448 -14.42 -19.50 11.84
N THR A 449 -15.29 -20.37 11.36
CA THR A 449 -15.40 -21.78 11.73
C THR A 449 -14.31 -22.64 11.08
N HIS A 450 -14.26 -23.93 11.43
CA HIS A 450 -13.37 -24.88 10.75
C HIS A 450 -13.64 -25.00 9.26
N ALA A 451 -14.90 -24.92 8.82
CA ALA A 451 -15.25 -25.00 7.41
C ALA A 451 -14.87 -23.70 6.67
N ALA A 452 -15.03 -22.54 7.31
CA ALA A 452 -14.53 -21.26 6.78
C ALA A 452 -13.00 -21.25 6.66
N ALA A 453 -12.28 -21.82 7.62
CA ALA A 453 -10.83 -21.97 7.56
C ALA A 453 -10.37 -22.94 6.45
N ALA A 454 -11.07 -24.07 6.27
CA ALA A 454 -10.83 -24.99 5.17
C ALA A 454 -11.06 -24.33 3.80
N HIS A 455 -12.16 -23.59 3.66
CA HIS A 455 -12.46 -22.83 2.44
C HIS A 455 -11.38 -21.78 2.14
N LEU A 456 -10.92 -21.04 3.16
CA LEU A 456 -9.80 -20.12 3.00
C LEU A 456 -8.54 -20.86 2.56
N ALA A 457 -8.19 -22.00 3.18
CA ALA A 457 -7.03 -22.79 2.82
C ALA A 457 -7.03 -23.21 1.33
N GLU A 458 -8.18 -23.66 0.82
CA GLU A 458 -8.34 -23.96 -0.60
C GLU A 458 -8.18 -22.72 -1.50
N SER A 459 -8.65 -21.58 -1.01
CA SER A 459 -8.66 -20.29 -1.68
C SER A 459 -7.32 -19.52 -1.64
N LEU A 460 -6.34 -19.97 -0.85
CA LEU A 460 -5.06 -19.28 -0.74
C LEU A 460 -4.30 -19.33 -2.09
N PRO A 461 -3.78 -18.19 -2.58
CA PRO A 461 -2.95 -18.17 -3.76
C PRO A 461 -1.59 -18.84 -3.53
N ASP A 462 -1.13 -19.59 -4.52
CA ASP A 462 0.15 -20.31 -4.46
C ASP A 462 1.36 -19.37 -4.65
N THR A 463 1.11 -18.11 -5.03
CA THR A 463 2.12 -17.06 -5.24
C THR A 463 2.51 -16.29 -3.96
N LEU A 464 1.94 -16.66 -2.80
CA LEU A 464 2.20 -15.96 -1.55
C LEU A 464 3.66 -16.11 -1.11
N ARG A 465 4.23 -14.99 -0.66
CA ARG A 465 5.55 -14.87 -0.03
C ARG A 465 5.45 -14.55 1.46
N VAL A 466 4.44 -13.78 1.84
CA VAL A 466 4.17 -13.42 3.24
C VAL A 466 2.74 -13.81 3.57
N LEU A 467 2.59 -14.65 4.59
CA LEU A 467 1.30 -15.03 5.15
C LEU A 467 1.25 -14.68 6.63
N ASP A 468 0.36 -13.78 7.01
CA ASP A 468 0.16 -13.35 8.40
C ASP A 468 -1.30 -13.58 8.82
N LEU A 469 -1.49 -14.52 9.74
CA LEU A 469 -2.81 -14.95 10.21
C LEU A 469 -2.93 -14.71 11.72
N ASN A 470 -3.80 -13.79 12.11
CA ASN A 470 -4.24 -13.69 13.50
C ASN A 470 -5.46 -14.59 13.72
N LEU A 471 -5.27 -15.71 14.40
CA LEU A 471 -6.26 -16.73 14.73
C LEU A 471 -6.61 -16.76 16.22
N LEU A 472 -6.17 -15.78 17.01
CA LEU A 472 -6.35 -15.76 18.46
C LEU A 472 -7.82 -15.87 18.84
N GLY A 473 -8.21 -16.94 19.53
CA GLY A 473 -9.59 -17.18 19.94
C GLY A 473 -10.58 -17.47 18.79
N ALA A 474 -10.10 -17.70 17.57
CA ALA A 474 -10.91 -18.13 16.44
C ALA A 474 -11.31 -19.62 16.57
N ARG A 475 -12.48 -20.00 16.04
CA ARG A 475 -13.01 -21.38 16.13
C ARG A 475 -12.64 -22.24 14.92
N CYS A 476 -11.38 -22.18 14.49
CA CYS A 476 -10.93 -22.84 13.26
C CYS A 476 -10.61 -24.34 13.43
N GLY A 477 -10.25 -24.83 14.62
CA GLY A 477 -9.95 -26.25 14.89
C GLY A 477 -9.07 -26.89 13.81
N GLU A 478 -9.45 -28.09 13.33
CA GLU A 478 -8.75 -28.80 12.23
C GLU A 478 -8.68 -27.98 10.93
N GLY A 479 -9.62 -27.07 10.68
CA GLY A 479 -9.53 -26.14 9.55
C GLY A 479 -8.31 -25.22 9.64
N GLY A 480 -7.85 -24.90 10.85
CA GLY A 480 -6.58 -24.22 11.10
C GLY A 480 -5.38 -25.02 10.59
N ARG A 481 -5.36 -26.35 10.78
CA ARG A 481 -4.30 -27.21 10.22
C ARG A 481 -4.28 -27.18 8.70
N LEU A 482 -5.45 -27.14 8.05
CA LEU A 482 -5.54 -27.04 6.60
C LEU A 482 -4.93 -25.73 6.06
N LEU A 483 -5.06 -24.61 6.78
CA LEU A 483 -4.41 -23.35 6.40
C LEU A 483 -2.90 -23.48 6.33
N PHE A 484 -2.29 -24.12 7.32
CA PHE A 484 -0.84 -24.34 7.31
C PHE A 484 -0.41 -25.44 6.34
N ALA A 485 -1.20 -26.48 6.16
CA ALA A 485 -0.94 -27.49 5.13
C ALA A 485 -0.98 -26.90 3.71
N ALA A 486 -1.85 -25.92 3.46
CA ALA A 486 -1.92 -25.23 2.17
C ALA A 486 -0.63 -24.47 1.81
N THR A 487 0.19 -24.09 2.80
CA THR A 487 1.49 -23.45 2.55
C THR A 487 2.46 -24.32 1.77
N ALA A 488 2.30 -25.65 1.79
CA ALA A 488 3.11 -26.57 0.98
C ALA A 488 2.95 -26.36 -0.54
N ARG A 489 1.89 -25.66 -0.98
CA ARG A 489 1.70 -25.26 -2.38
C ARG A 489 2.39 -23.94 -2.74
N MET A 490 3.05 -23.28 -1.78
CA MET A 490 3.64 -21.94 -1.91
C MET A 490 5.17 -22.04 -1.94
N PRO A 491 5.79 -22.37 -3.09
CA PRO A 491 7.24 -22.58 -3.18
C PRO A 491 8.05 -21.30 -2.89
N ASP A 492 7.41 -20.14 -3.03
CA ASP A 492 8.00 -18.82 -2.80
C ASP A 492 7.69 -18.23 -1.44
N LEU A 493 7.06 -18.98 -0.52
CA LEU A 493 6.78 -18.49 0.83
C LEU A 493 8.09 -18.17 1.57
N GLU A 494 8.27 -16.92 1.97
CA GLU A 494 9.44 -16.36 2.64
C GLU A 494 9.18 -16.09 4.13
N GLU A 495 7.97 -15.67 4.47
CA GLU A 495 7.60 -15.28 5.83
C GLU A 495 6.24 -15.87 6.22
N LEU A 496 6.19 -16.52 7.39
CA LEU A 496 4.95 -17.01 7.99
C LEU A 496 4.80 -16.43 9.40
N ILE A 497 3.69 -15.72 9.62
CA ILE A 497 3.34 -15.13 10.91
C ILE A 497 2.00 -15.72 11.34
N SER A 498 1.93 -16.22 12.57
CA SER A 498 0.68 -16.69 13.15
C SER A 498 0.52 -16.19 14.59
N THR A 499 -0.68 -15.74 14.94
CA THR A 499 -1.07 -15.36 16.31
C THR A 499 -2.21 -16.26 16.77
N GLY A 500 -2.17 -16.78 18.00
CA GLY A 500 -3.16 -17.71 18.53
C GLY A 500 -2.65 -19.15 18.65
N GLU A 501 -3.50 -20.04 19.16
CA GLU A 501 -3.17 -21.47 19.25
C GLU A 501 -3.01 -22.05 17.85
N VAL A 502 -1.79 -22.50 17.56
CA VAL A 502 -1.52 -23.31 16.38
C VAL A 502 -1.34 -24.74 16.84
N GLU A 503 -2.11 -25.66 16.27
CA GLU A 503 -1.98 -27.09 16.56
C GLU A 503 -0.53 -27.53 16.31
N GLY A 504 0.04 -28.36 17.19
CA GLY A 504 1.48 -28.69 17.24
C GLY A 504 2.08 -29.31 15.96
N CYS A 505 1.29 -29.54 14.92
CA CYS A 505 1.69 -30.12 13.64
C CYS A 505 2.41 -29.14 12.68
N LEU A 506 2.59 -27.85 13.01
CA LEU A 506 3.25 -26.88 12.11
C LEU A 506 4.58 -27.39 11.54
N ALA A 507 5.46 -27.88 12.41
CA ALA A 507 6.78 -28.35 11.99
C ALA A 507 6.73 -29.58 11.07
N GLU A 508 5.63 -30.35 11.09
CA GLU A 508 5.39 -31.45 10.17
C GLU A 508 4.83 -30.99 8.82
N LEU A 509 4.03 -29.91 8.83
CA LEU A 509 3.28 -29.42 7.65
C LEU A 509 4.08 -28.43 6.78
N LEU A 510 4.98 -27.65 7.39
CA LEU A 510 5.77 -26.61 6.71
C LEU A 510 7.00 -27.05 5.88
N PRO A 511 7.55 -28.29 5.94
CA PRO A 511 8.73 -28.70 5.14
C PRO A 511 8.61 -28.57 3.61
N GLY A 512 7.42 -28.23 3.08
CA GLY A 512 7.18 -27.93 1.66
C GLY A 512 7.63 -26.53 1.19
N CYS A 513 8.16 -25.69 2.08
CA CYS A 513 8.48 -24.28 1.78
C CYS A 513 10.00 -24.02 1.75
N PRO A 514 10.70 -24.22 0.62
CA PRO A 514 12.16 -24.16 0.55
C PRO A 514 12.74 -22.76 0.74
N LYS A 515 11.94 -21.70 0.53
CA LYS A 515 12.36 -20.30 0.66
C LYS A 515 11.97 -19.66 1.99
N LEU A 516 11.37 -20.41 2.92
CA LEU A 516 10.88 -19.89 4.19
C LEU A 516 12.06 -19.42 5.06
N ARG A 517 12.16 -18.11 5.27
CA ARG A 517 13.25 -17.43 5.99
C ARG A 517 12.85 -17.02 7.39
N GLU A 518 11.60 -16.62 7.60
CA GLU A 518 11.10 -16.21 8.91
C GLU A 518 9.81 -16.94 9.29
N ILE A 519 9.79 -17.47 10.52
CA ILE A 519 8.60 -17.98 11.18
C ILE A 519 8.40 -17.19 12.47
N SER A 520 7.24 -16.56 12.63
CA SER A 520 6.87 -15.81 13.82
C SER A 520 5.59 -16.36 14.43
N LEU A 521 5.69 -16.84 15.68
CA LEU A 521 4.56 -17.38 16.43
C LEU A 521 4.26 -16.47 17.64
N ARG A 522 3.04 -15.92 17.66
CA ARG A 522 2.55 -14.97 18.67
C ARG A 522 1.44 -15.60 19.50
N GLU A 523 1.37 -15.24 20.78
CA GLU A 523 0.27 -15.56 21.70
C GLU A 523 -0.35 -16.97 21.58
N GLY A 524 0.25 -17.98 22.23
CA GLY A 524 -0.30 -19.36 22.25
C GLY A 524 0.31 -20.34 21.24
N GLY A 525 1.22 -19.88 20.39
CA GLY A 525 1.82 -20.71 19.32
C GLY A 525 3.03 -21.59 19.69
N CYS A 526 3.50 -21.60 20.94
CA CYS A 526 4.70 -22.38 21.32
C CYS A 526 4.49 -23.18 22.60
N THR A 527 3.95 -24.39 22.44
CA THR A 527 3.98 -25.41 23.50
C THR A 527 5.36 -26.07 23.54
N ALA A 528 5.68 -26.79 24.61
CA ALA A 528 6.90 -27.59 24.68
C ALA A 528 7.01 -28.61 23.53
N GLU A 529 5.90 -29.23 23.16
CA GLU A 529 5.80 -30.18 22.04
C GLU A 529 6.09 -29.50 20.69
N THR A 530 5.46 -28.35 20.42
CA THR A 530 5.71 -27.58 19.20
C THR A 530 7.18 -27.16 19.10
N ALA A 531 7.78 -26.73 20.20
CA ALA A 531 9.20 -26.36 20.26
C ALA A 531 10.13 -27.54 19.93
N GLU A 532 9.83 -28.74 20.45
CA GLU A 532 10.59 -29.96 20.17
C GLU A 532 10.48 -30.38 18.70
N LEU A 533 9.27 -30.33 18.13
CA LEU A 533 9.05 -30.64 16.72
C LEU A 533 9.77 -29.65 15.79
N PHE A 534 9.75 -28.35 16.10
CA PHE A 534 10.55 -27.37 15.36
C PHE A 534 12.04 -27.68 15.47
N ALA A 535 12.56 -27.93 16.67
CA ALA A 535 13.98 -28.25 16.84
C ALA A 535 14.39 -29.50 16.07
N GLN A 536 13.55 -30.53 16.05
CA GLN A 536 13.77 -31.74 15.27
C GLN A 536 13.78 -31.43 13.77
N ALA A 537 12.76 -30.74 13.26
CA ALA A 537 12.65 -30.41 11.84
C ALA A 537 13.80 -29.52 11.35
N ILE A 538 14.22 -28.57 12.18
CA ILE A 538 15.43 -27.75 11.98
C ILE A 538 16.64 -28.70 11.91
N THR A 539 16.90 -29.52 12.92
CA THR A 539 18.05 -30.45 12.94
C THR A 539 18.09 -31.39 11.71
N GLU A 540 16.92 -31.83 11.24
CA GLU A 540 16.74 -32.66 10.02
C GLU A 540 16.87 -31.88 8.71
N LYS A 541 17.18 -30.57 8.76
CA LYS A 541 17.32 -29.64 7.64
C LYS A 541 16.07 -29.54 6.76
N LYS A 542 14.89 -29.68 7.36
CA LYS A 542 13.60 -29.48 6.67
C LYS A 542 13.33 -28.02 6.31
N PHE A 543 14.05 -27.08 6.93
CA PHE A 543 13.95 -25.64 6.65
C PHE A 543 15.29 -25.07 6.17
N PRO A 544 15.69 -25.32 4.91
CA PRO A 544 17.04 -24.99 4.44
C PRO A 544 17.35 -23.49 4.37
N ALA A 545 16.33 -22.63 4.30
CA ALA A 545 16.49 -21.18 4.20
C ALA A 545 16.13 -20.42 5.49
N LEU A 546 15.77 -21.11 6.58
CA LEU A 546 15.27 -20.47 7.80
C LEU A 546 16.37 -19.69 8.51
N GLN A 547 16.18 -18.39 8.61
CA GLN A 547 17.11 -17.45 9.23
C GLN A 547 16.60 -16.97 10.58
N VAL A 548 15.28 -16.84 10.74
CA VAL A 548 14.67 -16.26 11.93
C VAL A 548 13.51 -17.14 12.40
N LEU A 549 13.58 -17.57 13.66
CA LEU A 549 12.47 -18.16 14.37
C LEU A 549 12.13 -17.27 15.56
N ARG A 550 10.89 -16.77 15.62
CA ARG A 550 10.46 -15.77 16.60
C ARG A 550 9.29 -16.25 17.44
N PHE A 551 9.39 -16.04 18.75
CA PHE A 551 8.35 -16.34 19.73
C PHE A 551 8.06 -15.10 20.58
N HIS A 552 6.80 -14.65 20.65
CA HIS A 552 6.42 -13.41 21.36
C HIS A 552 5.99 -13.58 22.83
N ILE A 553 5.91 -14.80 23.36
CA ILE A 553 5.66 -15.01 24.80
C ILE A 553 6.73 -15.93 25.36
N ALA A 554 7.71 -15.37 26.06
CA ALA A 554 8.74 -16.14 26.75
C ALA A 554 8.11 -17.21 27.68
N GLY A 555 7.10 -16.86 28.49
CA GLY A 555 6.51 -17.76 29.49
C GLY A 555 5.84 -19.05 28.99
N SER A 556 5.64 -19.21 27.68
CA SER A 556 4.95 -20.38 27.08
C SER A 556 5.88 -21.56 26.74
N CYS A 557 7.16 -21.30 26.50
CA CYS A 557 8.16 -22.32 26.20
C CYS A 557 9.13 -22.49 27.39
N PRO A 558 9.20 -23.67 28.03
CA PRO A 558 10.12 -23.89 29.14
C PRO A 558 11.59 -23.77 28.70
N GLU A 559 12.47 -23.35 29.62
CA GLU A 559 13.88 -23.07 29.34
C GLU A 559 14.65 -24.23 28.65
N PRO A 560 14.43 -25.51 28.99
CA PRO A 560 15.07 -26.63 28.28
C PRO A 560 14.77 -26.64 26.78
N GLN A 561 13.51 -26.46 26.39
CA GLN A 561 13.10 -26.42 24.98
C GLN A 561 13.65 -25.19 24.26
N ARG A 562 13.76 -24.04 24.96
CA ARG A 562 14.39 -22.85 24.38
C ARG A 562 15.86 -23.08 24.01
N GLU A 563 16.58 -23.79 24.87
CA GLU A 563 17.99 -24.12 24.64
C GLU A 563 18.15 -25.12 23.50
N VAL A 564 17.26 -26.12 23.39
CA VAL A 564 17.24 -27.06 22.26
C VAL A 564 17.01 -26.31 20.94
N LEU A 565 16.01 -25.43 20.88
CA LEU A 565 15.76 -24.59 19.71
C LEU A 565 16.93 -23.67 19.37
N ARG A 566 17.56 -23.06 20.39
CA ARG A 566 18.71 -22.16 20.20
C ARG A 566 19.87 -22.93 19.54
N ARG A 567 20.17 -24.13 20.03
CA ARG A 567 21.21 -24.99 19.43
C ARG A 567 20.87 -25.39 18.01
N ALA A 568 19.62 -25.78 17.76
CA ALA A 568 19.17 -26.17 16.43
C ALA A 568 19.31 -25.00 15.43
N MET A 569 18.86 -23.79 15.79
CA MET A 569 19.00 -22.59 14.96
C MET A 569 20.46 -22.18 14.73
N LEU A 570 21.31 -22.25 15.75
CA LEU A 570 22.74 -21.96 15.64
C LEU A 570 23.45 -22.90 14.65
N GLN A 571 23.06 -24.18 14.58
CA GLN A 571 23.61 -25.14 13.62
C GLN A 571 23.30 -24.79 12.15
N GLN A 572 22.33 -23.90 11.92
CA GLN A 572 21.92 -23.46 10.58
C GLN A 572 22.31 -22.02 10.29
N GLU A 573 23.15 -21.42 11.13
CA GLU A 573 23.49 -19.99 11.07
C GLU A 573 22.27 -19.05 11.22
N GLY A 574 21.15 -19.58 11.73
CA GLY A 574 19.94 -18.84 12.01
C GLY A 574 19.92 -18.25 13.42
N ARG A 575 18.90 -17.43 13.70
CA ARG A 575 18.69 -16.75 14.99
C ARG A 575 17.33 -17.09 15.57
N LEU A 576 17.34 -17.35 16.87
CA LEU A 576 16.13 -17.53 17.68
C LEU A 576 15.86 -16.24 18.46
N VAL A 577 14.69 -15.65 18.25
CA VAL A 577 14.30 -14.37 18.87
C VAL A 577 13.12 -14.59 19.81
N TYR A 578 13.30 -14.21 21.07
CA TYR A 578 12.20 -14.10 22.03
C TYR A 578 11.88 -12.63 22.22
N LEU A 579 10.65 -12.24 21.88
CA LEU A 579 10.13 -10.91 22.21
C LEU A 579 9.32 -11.03 23.51
N SER A 580 9.51 -10.05 24.40
CA SER A 580 8.82 -9.92 25.68
C SER A 580 7.60 -9.03 25.56
#